data_AF-A0AAJ2NZQ4-F1
#
_entry.id   AF-A0AAJ2NZQ4-F1
#
_cell.length_a   1.000
_cell.length_b   1.000
_cell.length_c   1.000
_cell.angle_alpha   90.00
_cell.angle_beta   90.00
_cell.angle_gamma   90.00
#
_symmetry.space_group_name_H-M   'P 1'
#
loop_
_entity.id
_entity.type
_entity.pdbx_description
1 polymer ?
#
loop_
_entity_poly.entity_id
_entity_poly.type
_entity_poly.pdbx_seq_one_letter_code
_entity_poly.pdbx_strand_id
1 'polypeptide(L)'
;PWFWSDQYDLKLQIAGLNTGYDEVVLSGDPTRDRDFSCFYLRGGELLAADCINRPRDFMFSKRAITQQLPVDRAELMLGGLARS
;
A
#
# COMPACT_ATOMS: atom_id res chain seq x y z
N PRO A 1 -6.03 -7.93 8.26
CA PRO A 1 -7.37 -7.31 8.28
C PRO A 1 -7.45 -6.25 7.15
N TRP A 2 -8.64 -5.82 6.76
CA TRP A 2 -8.83 -4.82 5.70
C TRP A 2 -9.91 -3.83 6.12
N PHE A 3 -9.69 -2.54 5.83
CA PHE A 3 -10.64 -1.47 6.12
C PHE A 3 -10.78 -0.56 4.90
N TRP A 4 -11.91 0.13 4.79
CA TRP A 4 -12.09 1.19 3.81
C TRP A 4 -12.93 2.30 4.39
N SER A 5 -12.72 3.51 3.90
CA SER A 5 -13.49 4.69 4.22
C SER A 5 -13.65 5.53 2.97
N ASP A 6 -14.88 5.88 2.66
CA ASP A 6 -15.20 6.87 1.64
C ASP A 6 -15.45 8.20 2.35
N GLN A 7 -14.61 9.20 2.09
CA GLN A 7 -14.75 10.55 2.65
C GLN A 7 -14.77 11.55 1.52
N TYR A 8 -15.95 12.10 1.22
CA TYR A 8 -16.16 12.94 0.05
C TYR A 8 -15.72 12.21 -1.24
N ASP A 9 -14.76 12.78 -1.95
CA ASP A 9 -14.13 12.25 -3.16
C ASP A 9 -12.88 11.39 -2.89
N LEU A 10 -12.55 11.14 -1.62
CA LEU A 10 -11.45 10.26 -1.23
C LEU A 10 -11.94 8.85 -0.97
N LYS A 11 -11.26 7.90 -1.61
CA LYS A 11 -11.32 6.49 -1.25
C LYS A 11 -10.06 6.11 -0.50
N LEU A 12 -10.18 5.90 0.80
CA LEU A 12 -9.13 5.33 1.62
C LEU A 12 -9.37 3.82 1.76
N GLN A 13 -8.38 3.02 1.40
CA GLN A 13 -8.39 1.57 1.57
C GLN A 13 -7.14 1.13 2.32
N ILE A 14 -7.31 0.47 3.46
CA ILE A 14 -6.23 0.03 4.34
C ILE A 14 -6.13 -1.49 4.32
N ALA A 15 -4.90 -1.94 4.14
CA ALA A 15 -4.50 -3.33 4.12
C ALA A 15 -3.57 -3.64 5.28
N GLY A 16 -3.85 -4.69 6.05
CA GLY A 16 -2.98 -5.11 7.16
C GLY A 16 -3.09 -4.23 8.42
N LEU A 17 -2.09 -4.35 9.29
CA LEU A 17 -1.89 -3.51 10.47
C LEU A 17 -0.45 -2.99 10.45
N ASN A 18 -0.26 -1.68 10.54
CA ASN A 18 1.05 -1.07 10.40
C ASN A 18 1.90 -1.15 11.69
N THR A 19 1.38 -1.63 12.81
CA THR A 19 2.12 -1.62 14.08
C THR A 19 3.50 -2.30 13.98
N GLY A 20 4.55 -1.51 14.24
CA GLY A 20 5.95 -1.93 14.29
C GLY A 20 6.61 -2.12 12.94
N TYR A 21 6.18 -1.40 11.91
CA TYR A 21 6.99 -1.23 10.70
C TYR A 21 8.36 -0.61 11.03
N ASP A 22 9.37 -0.89 10.21
CA ASP A 22 10.68 -0.24 10.24
C ASP A 22 10.96 0.62 9.00
N GLU A 23 10.18 0.42 7.93
CA GLU A 23 10.29 1.18 6.68
C GLU A 23 8.90 1.57 6.14
N VAL A 24 8.83 2.75 5.53
CA VAL A 24 7.68 3.19 4.72
C VAL A 24 8.15 3.49 3.31
N VAL A 25 7.49 2.88 2.33
CA VAL A 25 7.69 3.15 0.90
C VAL A 25 6.49 3.90 0.37
N LEU A 26 6.72 5.02 -0.30
CA LEU A 26 5.68 5.84 -0.92
C LEU A 26 5.59 5.55 -2.42
N SER A 27 4.35 5.44 -2.92
CA SER A 27 4.01 5.49 -4.34
C SER A 27 3.16 6.74 -4.58
N GLY A 28 3.63 7.66 -5.41
CA GLY A 28 3.05 8.99 -5.55
C GLY A 28 3.55 9.98 -4.49
N ASP A 29 3.02 11.21 -4.52
CA ASP A 29 3.42 12.31 -3.63
C ASP A 29 2.25 12.74 -2.73
N PRO A 30 2.26 12.35 -1.44
CA PRO A 30 1.19 12.68 -0.50
C PRO A 30 1.09 14.18 -0.16
N THR A 31 2.11 14.98 -0.52
CA THR A 31 2.11 16.43 -0.26
C THR A 31 1.47 17.23 -1.39
N ARG A 32 1.33 16.62 -2.57
CA ARG A 32 0.83 17.28 -3.78
C ARG A 32 -0.49 16.71 -4.25
N ASP A 33 -0.67 15.40 -4.10
CA ASP A 33 -1.76 14.67 -4.73
C ASP A 33 -2.60 13.91 -3.70
N ARG A 34 -3.89 13.78 -3.98
CA ARG A 34 -4.82 12.90 -3.24
C ARG A 34 -4.86 11.51 -3.89
N ASP A 35 -3.72 11.04 -4.37
CA ASP A 35 -3.58 9.81 -5.14
C ASP A 35 -2.22 9.14 -4.88
N PHE A 36 -2.11 8.45 -3.75
CA PHE A 36 -0.86 7.87 -3.28
C PHE A 36 -1.09 6.62 -2.42
N SER A 37 -0.03 5.84 -2.24
CA SER A 37 -0.01 4.70 -1.32
C SER A 37 1.20 4.77 -0.38
N CYS A 38 0.98 4.42 0.88
CA CYS A 38 2.01 4.19 1.87
C CYS A 38 2.10 2.68 2.13
N PHE A 39 3.25 2.06 1.84
CA PHE A 39 3.51 0.65 2.14
C PHE A 39 4.40 0.55 3.37
N TYR A 40 3.96 -0.20 4.37
CA TYR A 40 4.66 -0.38 5.63
C TYR A 40 5.36 -1.73 5.65
N LEU A 41 6.69 -1.73 5.80
CA LEU A 41 7.49 -2.95 5.81
C LEU A 41 8.11 -3.19 7.19
N ARG A 42 8.42 -4.47 7.46
CA ARG A 42 9.31 -4.89 8.54
C ARG A 42 10.31 -5.90 7.98
N GLY A 43 11.61 -5.60 8.05
CA GLY A 43 12.64 -6.49 7.52
C GLY A 43 12.45 -6.85 6.04
N GLY A 44 11.86 -5.95 5.25
CA GLY A 44 11.54 -6.17 3.83
C GLY A 44 10.22 -6.91 3.54
N GLU A 45 9.49 -7.35 4.56
CA GLU A 45 8.16 -7.94 4.40
C GLU A 45 7.06 -6.88 4.47
N LEU A 46 6.08 -6.93 3.56
CA LEU A 46 4.94 -6.02 3.58
C LEU A 46 3.98 -6.38 4.73
N LEU A 47 3.85 -5.47 5.70
CA LEU A 47 2.92 -5.62 6.84
C LEU A 47 1.56 -5.00 6.56
N ALA A 48 1.57 -3.82 5.94
CA ALA A 48 0.38 -3.03 5.71
C ALA A 48 0.51 -2.08 4.51
N ALA A 49 -0.62 -1.58 4.03
CA ALA A 49 -0.66 -0.49 3.06
C ALA A 49 -1.86 0.42 3.28
N ASP A 50 -1.65 1.74 3.24
CA ASP A 50 -2.71 2.74 3.17
C ASP A 50 -2.77 3.28 1.75
N CYS A 51 -3.90 3.09 1.08
CA CYS A 51 -4.07 3.41 -0.34
C CYS A 51 -5.15 4.49 -0.50
N ILE A 52 -4.75 5.68 -0.91
CA ILE A 52 -5.64 6.82 -1.18
C ILE A 52 -5.88 6.90 -2.68
N ASN A 53 -7.11 6.66 -3.13
CA ASN A 53 -7.50 6.63 -4.54
C ASN A 53 -6.70 5.62 -5.41
N ARG A 54 -6.06 4.63 -4.76
CA ARG A 54 -5.22 3.58 -5.37
C ARG A 54 -5.81 2.18 -5.15
N PRO A 55 -6.96 1.83 -5.76
CA PRO A 55 -7.57 0.52 -5.55
C PRO A 55 -6.72 -0.66 -6.05
N ARG A 56 -5.85 -0.43 -7.04
CA ARG A 56 -4.91 -1.46 -7.54
C ARG A 56 -3.86 -1.80 -6.50
N ASP A 57 -3.26 -0.80 -5.87
CA ASP A 57 -2.26 -0.98 -4.82
C ASP A 57 -2.86 -1.68 -3.60
N PHE A 58 -4.12 -1.37 -3.26
CA PHE A 58 -4.85 -2.08 -2.22
C PHE A 58 -5.01 -3.56 -2.53
N MET A 59 -5.44 -3.89 -3.76
CA MET A 59 -5.64 -5.29 -4.17
C MET A 59 -4.33 -6.07 -4.22
N PHE A 60 -3.25 -5.44 -4.72
CA PHE A 60 -1.90 -5.98 -4.66
C PHE A 60 -1.48 -6.25 -3.21
N SER A 61 -1.58 -5.25 -2.34
CA SER A 61 -1.15 -5.33 -0.94
C SER A 61 -1.93 -6.40 -0.18
N LYS A 62 -3.25 -6.45 -0.40
CA LYS A 62 -4.12 -7.48 0.17
C LYS A 62 -3.66 -8.88 -0.21
N ARG A 63 -3.34 -9.10 -1.48
CA ARG A 63 -2.80 -10.38 -1.96
C ARG A 63 -1.43 -10.67 -1.35
N ALA A 64 -0.50 -9.73 -1.44
CA ALA A 64 0.87 -9.88 -0.95
C ALA A 64 0.91 -10.20 0.55
N ILE A 65 0.16 -9.47 1.37
CA ILE A 65 0.07 -9.71 2.82
C ILE A 65 -0.60 -11.07 3.12
N THR A 66 -1.68 -11.42 2.41
CA THR A 66 -2.40 -12.69 2.65
C THR A 66 -1.56 -13.92 2.27
N GLN A 67 -0.76 -13.80 1.21
CA GLN A 67 0.07 -14.88 0.67
C GLN A 67 1.52 -14.82 1.15
N GLN A 68 1.88 -13.82 1.98
CA GLN A 68 3.26 -13.51 2.40
C GLN A 68 4.22 -13.46 1.20
N LEU A 69 3.79 -12.81 0.11
CA LEU A 69 4.61 -12.71 -1.09
C LEU A 69 5.80 -11.77 -0.83
N PRO A 70 7.00 -12.13 -1.31
CA PRO A 70 8.10 -11.17 -1.37
C PRO A 70 7.70 -10.00 -2.27
N VAL A 71 8.00 -8.78 -1.82
CA VAL A 71 7.74 -7.56 -2.58
C VAL A 71 9.06 -6.87 -2.90
N ASP A 72 9.17 -6.33 -4.12
CA ASP A 72 10.30 -5.49 -4.49
C ASP A 72 9.98 -4.03 -4.15
N ARG A 73 10.88 -3.36 -3.44
CA ARG A 73 10.76 -1.94 -3.09
C ARG A 73 10.57 -1.04 -4.32
N ALA A 74 11.26 -1.33 -5.43
CA ALA A 74 11.12 -0.58 -6.66
C ALA A 74 9.72 -0.78 -7.30
N GLU A 75 9.15 -1.98 -7.19
CA GLU A 75 7.78 -2.27 -7.64
C GLU A 75 6.74 -1.52 -6.81
N LEU A 76 6.97 -1.42 -5.49
CA LEU A 76 6.11 -0.62 -4.61
C LEU A 76 6.13 0.87 -5.00
N MET A 77 7.32 1.46 -5.25
CA MET A 77 7.45 2.87 -5.62
C MET A 77 6.78 3.23 -6.95
N LEU A 78 6.76 2.31 -7.91
CA LEU A 78 6.17 2.51 -9.23
C LEU A 78 4.66 2.25 -9.26
N GLY A 79 4.06 1.80 -8.15
CA GLY A 79 2.64 1.52 -8.03
C GLY A 79 2.23 0.21 -8.70
N GLY A 80 2.66 -0.93 -8.13
CA GLY A 80 2.13 -2.27 -8.40
C GLY A 80 2.10 -2.70 -9.89
N LEU A 81 2.88 -2.04 -10.74
CA LEU A 81 2.81 -2.14 -12.19
C LEU A 81 3.73 -3.21 -12.79
N ALA A 82 4.38 -4.03 -11.98
CA ALA A 82 5.35 -5.01 -12.46
C ALA A 82 4.85 -6.45 -12.30
N ARG A 83 3.85 -6.84 -13.10
CA ARG A 83 3.72 -8.18 -13.71
C ARG A 83 2.42 -8.30 -14.52
N SER A 84 2.57 -8.28 -15.84
CA SER A 84 1.63 -8.90 -16.80
C SER A 84 1.75 -10.41 -16.75
#